data_AF-A0A935XJJ5-F1
#
_entry.id   AF-A0A935XJJ5-F1
#
_cell.length_a   1.000
_cell.length_b   1.000
_cell.length_c   1.000
_cell.angle_alpha   90.00
_cell.angle_beta   90.00
_cell.angle_gamma   90.00
#
_symmetry.space_group_name_H-M   'P 1'
#
loop_
_entity.id
_entity.type
_entity.pdbx_description
1 polymer ?
#
loop_
_entity_poly.entity_id
_entity_poly.type
_entity_poly.pdbx_seq_one_letter_code
_entity_poly.pdbx_strand_id
1 'polypeptide(L)'
;MAMTAGAGAVGPERHWERIFQWPILSYVTLVVTLWLGVYANSHSAELLAGLGDLSPRNAIAWRAVAFWSTALIVALTSVLSQVASSRDRSRVDRLRKAAEEELKAAITKSQQARESAEIRLSEQLAANEESSREAVSRQLELTTKLQDETTRLAQLVRTMPPETTLPLVADFLTVALQELLDVVFKLLAPDENTSTDDVDPSELIDRAIRRILGCIAGLVRGFEGYREDAVYHANLALYVGVGRIHAMDKAEQTALWQRMRFSKAPEDDLLRGGGVLSIERRLSASTEAEVDVAPEDDGLEPLVFPIPVVGRRELRGDKSRTLVLPGAPMAFCTAGQQEWIAFGSPDLLFEWCNERGAYDEQVLLKMREYFYNDPIGRTVQSFACVSIDSLDADDRDPIAVLNIHCNVPHMFKARQPAQHLVPLLQPFNSILAHLLGYRETVQGV
;
A
#
# COMPACT_ATOMS: atom_id res chain seq x y z
N MET A 1 48.29 -8.56 6.23
CA MET A 1 49.25 -8.80 5.13
C MET A 1 50.23 -7.63 5.13
N ALA A 2 51.52 -7.90 5.39
CA ALA A 2 52.72 -7.02 5.41
C ALA A 2 52.65 -5.69 6.22
N MET A 3 53.26 -5.58 7.41
CA MET A 3 54.68 -5.22 7.66
C MET A 3 55.13 -3.89 7.02
N THR A 4 55.49 -2.90 7.86
CA THR A 4 56.85 -2.30 7.89
C THR A 4 57.04 -1.43 9.15
N ALA A 5 57.88 -1.92 10.06
CA ALA A 5 58.50 -1.15 11.13
C ALA A 5 59.74 -0.43 10.57
N GLY A 6 59.82 0.89 10.71
CA GLY A 6 60.98 1.69 10.36
C GLY A 6 61.93 1.83 11.55
N ALA A 7 62.92 0.96 11.63
CA ALA A 7 64.07 1.10 12.52
C ALA A 7 65.06 2.10 11.90
N GLY A 8 65.15 3.30 12.46
CA GLY A 8 66.16 4.30 12.11
C GLY A 8 67.50 4.00 12.77
N ALA A 9 68.53 3.87 11.95
CA ALA A 9 69.89 3.47 12.26
C ALA A 9 70.60 4.37 13.29
N VAL A 10 71.22 3.73 14.29
CA VAL A 10 72.22 4.34 15.18
C VAL A 10 73.59 4.21 14.50
N GLY A 11 74.12 5.33 14.01
CA GLY A 11 75.46 5.39 13.43
C GLY A 11 76.55 5.22 14.50
N PRO A 12 77.54 4.34 14.30
CA PRO A 12 78.71 4.25 15.14
C PRO A 12 79.73 5.33 14.74
N GLU A 13 80.73 5.52 15.62
CA GLU A 13 82.01 6.18 15.34
C GLU A 13 82.08 7.71 15.40
N ARG A 14 82.59 8.22 16.53
CA ARG A 14 83.78 9.08 16.58
C ARG A 14 84.52 8.87 17.92
N HIS A 15 85.23 7.75 18.05
CA HIS A 15 86.02 7.44 19.25
C HIS A 15 87.39 8.14 19.30
N TRP A 16 87.82 8.80 18.22
CA TRP A 16 89.17 9.39 18.10
C TRP A 16 89.30 10.83 18.64
N GLU A 17 88.20 11.56 18.85
CA GLU A 17 88.25 12.94 19.36
C GLU A 17 88.51 13.05 20.88
N ARG A 18 88.58 11.92 21.63
CA ARG A 18 88.85 11.92 23.08
C ARG A 18 90.34 11.89 23.45
N ILE A 19 91.25 11.70 22.50
CA ILE A 19 92.69 11.59 22.80
C ILE A 19 93.35 12.96 23.06
N PHE A 20 92.75 14.08 22.61
CA PHE A 20 93.33 15.42 22.75
C PHE A 20 92.84 16.25 23.95
N GLN A 21 92.01 15.68 24.84
CA GLN A 21 91.37 16.43 25.93
C GLN A 21 91.88 16.09 27.33
N TRP A 22 93.13 15.64 27.47
CA TRP A 22 93.69 15.36 28.79
C TRP A 22 94.39 16.62 29.32
N PRO A 23 93.77 17.40 30.21
CA PRO A 23 94.45 18.51 30.92
C PRO A 23 95.66 18.02 31.72
N ILE A 24 95.74 16.71 31.97
CA ILE A 24 96.91 16.05 32.56
C ILE A 24 98.13 16.18 31.63
N LEU A 25 97.98 16.06 30.31
CA LEU A 25 99.12 16.11 29.39
C LEU A 25 99.73 17.53 29.31
N SER A 26 98.88 18.56 29.32
CA SER A 26 99.32 19.97 29.36
C SER A 26 99.90 20.36 30.73
N TYR A 27 99.38 19.79 31.82
CA TYR A 27 99.96 19.96 33.16
C TYR A 27 101.34 19.29 33.26
N VAL A 28 101.50 18.08 32.71
CA VAL A 28 102.77 17.36 32.69
C VAL A 28 103.83 18.10 31.86
N THR A 29 103.51 18.61 30.67
CA THR A 29 104.47 19.43 29.91
C THR A 29 104.83 20.71 30.64
N LEU A 30 103.88 21.40 31.27
CA LEU A 30 104.17 22.62 32.02
C LEU A 30 105.09 22.36 33.23
N VAL A 31 104.85 21.28 33.98
CA VAL A 31 105.71 20.86 35.10
C VAL A 31 107.10 20.47 34.63
N VAL A 32 107.23 19.68 33.55
CA VAL A 32 108.53 19.27 32.98
C VAL A 32 109.33 20.48 32.49
N THR A 33 108.66 21.47 31.87
CA THR A 33 109.31 22.69 31.36
C THR A 33 109.78 23.59 32.51
N LEU A 34 109.00 23.71 33.59
CA LEU A 34 109.39 24.41 34.82
C LEU A 34 110.58 23.73 35.50
N TRP A 35 110.58 22.40 35.55
CA TRP A 35 111.67 21.61 36.13
C TRP A 35 112.98 21.77 35.35
N LEU A 36 112.91 21.72 34.02
CA LEU A 36 114.06 21.98 33.13
C LEU A 36 114.59 23.41 33.29
N GLY A 37 113.72 24.41 33.48
CA GLY A 37 114.12 25.79 33.74
C GLY A 37 114.85 25.97 35.08
N VAL A 38 114.36 25.34 36.15
CA VAL A 38 115.01 25.35 37.48
C VAL A 38 116.33 24.57 37.46
N TYR A 39 116.37 23.44 36.74
CA TYR A 39 117.57 22.63 36.57
C TYR A 39 118.67 23.39 35.81
N ALA A 40 118.32 24.06 34.70
CA ALA A 40 119.25 24.87 33.92
C ALA A 40 119.76 26.09 34.70
N ASN A 41 118.94 26.67 35.59
CA ASN A 41 119.36 27.79 36.44
C ASN A 41 120.35 27.37 37.53
N SER A 42 120.09 26.22 38.17
CA SER A 42 120.92 25.69 39.28
C SER A 42 122.28 25.14 38.83
N HIS A 43 122.42 24.65 37.60
CA HIS A 43 123.67 24.09 37.06
C HIS A 43 124.40 25.02 36.08
N SER A 44 124.01 26.29 36.01
CA SER A 44 124.63 27.28 35.11
C SER A 44 126.12 27.52 35.41
N ALA A 45 126.56 27.33 36.66
CA ALA A 45 127.95 27.50 37.05
C ALA A 45 128.88 26.35 36.62
N GLU A 46 128.38 25.11 36.54
CA GLU A 46 129.19 23.94 36.15
C GLU A 46 129.29 23.76 34.63
N LEU A 47 128.29 24.21 33.86
CA LEU A 47 128.35 24.18 32.40
C LEU A 47 129.26 25.28 31.80
N LEU A 48 129.60 26.32 32.57
CA LEU A 48 130.49 27.40 32.14
C LEU A 48 131.99 27.13 32.41
N ALA A 49 132.33 26.10 33.21
CA ALA A 49 133.73 25.77 33.53
C ALA A 49 134.51 25.10 32.38
N GLY A 50 133.84 24.76 31.27
CA GLY A 50 134.46 24.13 30.09
C GLY A 50 134.82 25.08 28.94
N LEU A 51 134.57 26.39 29.06
CA LEU A 51 134.82 27.36 27.99
C LEU A 51 135.67 28.52 28.50
N GLY A 52 136.91 28.55 28.01
CA GLY A 52 137.94 29.49 28.40
C GLY A 52 137.59 30.96 28.21
N ASP A 53 138.18 31.73 29.12
CA ASP A 53 138.25 33.18 29.31
C ASP A 53 138.01 34.07 28.07
N LEU A 54 136.78 34.60 27.97
CA LEU A 54 136.44 35.86 27.30
C LEU A 54 135.24 36.50 28.01
N SER A 55 135.50 37.45 28.90
CA SER A 55 134.51 38.41 29.42
C SER A 55 134.11 39.38 28.29
N PRO A 56 132.83 39.81 28.16
CA PRO A 56 132.29 40.81 29.08
C PRO A 56 130.86 40.55 29.59
N ARG A 57 130.70 40.80 30.88
CA ARG A 57 129.58 41.47 31.60
C ARG A 57 128.28 41.73 30.79
N ASN A 58 127.17 41.21 31.33
CA ASN A 58 125.75 41.57 31.09
C ASN A 58 124.91 40.78 30.05
N ALA A 59 125.13 39.47 29.88
CA ALA A 59 124.29 38.62 29.00
C ALA A 59 123.17 37.80 29.71
N ILE A 60 123.05 37.88 31.04
CA ILE A 60 122.20 36.95 31.82
C ILE A 60 120.69 37.30 31.79
N ALA A 61 120.28 38.51 31.38
CA ALA A 61 118.87 38.91 31.47
C ALA A 61 117.99 38.48 30.27
N TRP A 62 118.50 38.43 29.04
CA TRP A 62 117.64 38.28 27.85
C TRP A 62 117.11 36.87 27.60
N ARG A 63 117.87 35.83 27.95
CA ARG A 63 117.44 34.43 27.76
C ARG A 63 116.34 34.02 28.74
N ALA A 64 116.41 34.50 29.98
CA ALA A 64 115.35 34.31 30.96
C ALA A 64 114.06 35.03 30.53
N VAL A 65 114.16 36.26 30.04
CA VAL A 65 113.01 37.02 29.53
C VAL A 65 112.36 36.33 28.32
N ALA A 66 113.14 35.80 27.38
CA ALA A 66 112.63 35.06 26.22
C ALA A 66 111.90 33.77 26.61
N PHE A 67 112.41 33.04 27.60
CA PHE A 67 111.78 31.82 28.12
C PHE A 67 110.47 32.12 28.88
N TRP A 68 110.49 33.11 29.79
CA TRP A 68 109.29 33.47 30.55
C TRP A 68 108.19 34.08 29.68
N SER A 69 108.55 34.82 28.62
CA SER A 69 107.58 35.35 27.65
C SER A 69 106.96 34.25 26.78
N THR A 70 107.72 33.24 26.34
CA THR A 70 107.15 32.09 25.62
C THR A 70 106.26 31.23 26.53
N ALA A 71 106.66 30.99 27.78
CA ALA A 71 105.82 30.29 28.75
C ALA A 71 104.49 31.04 29.02
N LEU A 72 104.54 32.37 29.12
CA LEU A 72 103.35 33.21 29.28
C LEU A 72 102.42 33.12 28.07
N ILE A 73 102.95 33.17 26.84
CA ILE A 73 102.16 33.06 25.60
C ILE A 73 101.50 31.67 25.49
N VAL A 74 102.20 30.60 25.84
CA VAL A 74 101.66 29.23 25.84
C VAL A 74 100.57 29.07 26.90
N ALA A 75 100.77 29.62 28.10
CA ALA A 75 99.73 29.61 29.14
C ALA A 75 98.49 30.42 28.72
N LEU A 76 98.68 31.60 28.10
CA LEU A 76 97.58 32.45 27.65
C LEU A 76 96.77 31.78 26.52
N THR A 77 97.45 31.18 25.55
CA THR A 77 96.80 30.47 24.44
C THR A 77 96.05 29.21 24.90
N SER A 78 96.58 28.48 25.90
CA SER A 78 95.88 27.34 26.49
C SER A 78 94.62 27.75 27.27
N VAL A 79 94.66 28.86 28.01
CA VAL A 79 93.48 29.40 28.71
C VAL A 79 92.44 29.91 27.71
N LEU A 80 92.86 30.63 26.67
CA LEU A 80 91.96 31.09 25.61
C LEU A 80 91.34 29.94 24.82
N SER A 81 92.08 28.85 24.58
CA SER A 81 91.56 27.62 23.95
C SER A 81 90.54 26.90 24.84
N GLN A 82 90.80 26.80 26.15
CA GLN A 82 89.83 26.22 27.09
C GLN A 82 88.55 27.08 27.23
N VAL A 83 88.68 28.41 27.20
CA VAL A 83 87.53 29.33 27.22
C VAL A 83 86.74 29.30 25.91
N ALA A 84 87.40 29.11 24.75
CA ALA A 84 86.74 28.91 23.47
C ALA A 84 85.98 27.58 23.43
N SER A 85 86.61 26.48 23.89
CA SER A 85 86.00 25.15 24.00
C SER A 85 84.81 25.11 24.97
N SER A 86 84.89 25.82 26.10
CA SER A 86 83.77 25.86 27.07
C SER A 86 82.60 26.71 26.57
N ARG A 87 82.88 27.81 25.84
CA ARG A 87 81.85 28.60 25.16
C ARG A 87 81.15 27.80 24.06
N ASP A 88 81.88 27.05 23.24
CA ASP A 88 81.29 26.22 22.19
C ASP A 88 80.45 25.07 22.73
N ARG A 89 80.89 24.37 23.79
CA ARG A 89 80.06 23.33 24.43
C ARG A 89 78.77 23.91 25.01
N SER A 90 78.85 25.08 25.67
CA SER A 90 77.66 25.74 26.22
C SER A 90 76.68 26.24 25.14
N ARG A 91 77.19 26.51 23.93
CA ARG A 91 76.39 26.93 22.77
C ARG A 91 75.75 25.72 22.10
N VAL A 92 76.50 24.63 21.94
CA VAL A 92 75.99 23.36 21.39
C VAL A 92 74.94 22.75 22.31
N ASP A 93 75.12 22.76 23.64
CA ASP A 93 74.12 22.24 24.58
C ASP A 93 72.85 23.11 24.60
N ARG A 94 72.97 24.43 24.47
CA ARG A 94 71.81 25.32 24.34
C ARG A 94 71.05 25.11 23.03
N LEU A 95 71.76 24.96 21.91
CA LEU A 95 71.16 24.66 20.61
C LEU A 95 70.51 23.28 20.60
N ARG A 96 71.12 22.29 21.26
CA ARG A 96 70.56 20.94 21.39
C ARG A 96 69.29 20.93 22.23
N LYS A 97 69.28 21.64 23.37
CA LYS A 97 68.06 21.79 24.19
C LYS A 97 66.96 22.53 23.45
N ALA A 98 67.30 23.62 22.76
CA ALA A 98 66.35 24.35 21.92
C ALA A 98 65.78 23.46 20.79
N ALA A 99 66.62 22.68 20.12
CA ALA A 99 66.19 21.74 19.09
C ALA A 99 65.34 20.59 19.65
N GLU A 100 65.66 20.08 20.85
CA GLU A 100 64.85 19.06 21.54
C GLU A 100 63.48 19.61 21.99
N GLU A 101 63.42 20.87 22.43
CA GLU A 101 62.18 21.56 22.77
C GLU A 101 61.33 21.83 21.53
N GLU A 102 61.94 22.31 20.43
CA GLU A 102 61.26 22.49 19.15
C GLU A 102 60.74 21.16 18.59
N LEU A 103 61.52 20.09 18.68
CA LEU A 103 61.10 18.75 18.24
C LEU A 103 59.93 18.23 19.08
N LYS A 104 59.97 18.39 20.40
CA LYS A 104 58.85 18.02 21.28
C LYS A 104 57.60 18.83 20.96
N ALA A 105 57.74 20.14 20.76
CA ALA A 105 56.64 21.02 20.37
C ALA A 105 56.07 20.65 18.99
N ALA A 106 56.91 20.25 18.03
CA ALA A 106 56.48 19.77 16.72
C ALA A 106 55.73 18.44 16.82
N ILE A 107 56.21 17.50 17.64
CA ILE A 107 55.55 16.21 17.88
C ILE A 107 54.18 16.42 18.51
N THR A 108 54.08 17.20 19.59
CA THR A 108 52.80 17.46 20.27
C THR A 108 51.82 18.19 19.35
N LYS A 109 52.29 19.19 18.58
CA LYS A 109 51.47 19.87 17.59
C LYS A 109 50.98 18.91 16.50
N SER A 110 51.82 17.97 16.05
CA SER A 110 51.40 16.95 15.07
C SER A 110 50.39 15.96 15.64
N GLN A 111 50.52 15.58 16.92
CA GLN A 111 49.59 14.70 17.61
C GLN A 111 48.23 15.37 17.79
N GLN A 112 48.20 16.63 18.25
CA GLN A 112 46.97 17.42 18.35
C GLN A 112 46.31 17.64 16.97
N ALA A 113 47.10 17.83 15.91
CA ALA A 113 46.58 17.93 14.55
C ALA A 113 45.96 16.61 14.06
N ARG A 114 46.53 15.46 14.44
CA ARG A 114 45.96 14.14 14.13
C ARG A 114 44.67 13.87 14.90
N GLU A 115 44.67 14.10 16.22
CA GLU A 115 43.48 13.92 17.05
C GLU A 115 42.33 14.82 16.58
N SER A 116 42.61 16.10 16.27
CA SER A 116 41.58 16.99 15.73
C SER A 116 41.10 16.59 14.33
N ALA A 117 41.96 15.98 13.50
CA ALA A 117 41.55 15.42 12.21
C ALA A 117 40.69 14.15 12.36
N GLU A 118 41.03 13.27 13.30
CA GLU A 118 40.25 12.06 13.61
C GLU A 118 38.87 12.42 14.16
N ILE A 119 38.78 13.40 15.07
CA ILE A 119 37.50 13.90 15.59
C ILE A 119 36.65 14.45 14.44
N ARG A 120 37.20 15.33 13.60
CA ARG A 120 36.47 15.88 12.44
C ARG A 120 36.01 14.81 11.45
N LEU A 121 36.83 13.78 11.22
CA LEU A 121 36.46 12.67 10.35
C LEU A 121 35.31 11.86 10.96
N SER A 122 35.37 11.60 12.27
CA SER A 122 34.30 10.87 12.99
C SER A 122 32.98 11.65 12.99
N GLU A 123 33.03 12.98 13.16
CA GLU A 123 31.87 13.86 13.06
C GLU A 123 31.28 13.87 11.63
N GLN A 124 32.14 13.92 10.60
CA GLN A 124 31.69 13.84 9.21
C GLN A 124 31.05 12.49 8.87
N LEU A 125 31.60 11.38 9.37
CA LEU A 125 31.02 10.05 9.16
C LEU A 125 29.67 9.92 9.88
N ALA A 126 29.55 10.38 11.12
CA ALA A 126 28.30 10.36 11.87
C ALA A 126 27.21 11.20 11.17
N ALA A 127 27.55 12.41 10.71
CA ALA A 127 26.62 13.27 9.96
C ALA A 127 26.20 12.63 8.62
N ASN A 128 27.10 11.95 7.94
CA ASN A 128 26.79 11.27 6.67
C ASN A 128 25.92 10.01 6.89
N GLU A 129 26.15 9.27 7.98
CA GLU A 129 25.29 8.14 8.38
C GLU A 129 23.89 8.60 8.76
N GLU A 130 23.77 9.70 9.51
CA GLU A 130 22.48 10.29 9.88
C GLU A 130 21.72 10.78 8.64
N SER A 131 22.40 11.53 7.76
CA SER A 131 21.81 11.97 6.49
C SER A 131 21.37 10.78 5.62
N SER A 132 22.16 9.71 5.56
CA SER A 132 21.81 8.49 4.83
C SER A 132 20.60 7.78 5.44
N ARG A 133 20.51 7.70 6.77
CA ARG A 133 19.34 7.12 7.48
C ARG A 133 18.08 7.93 7.23
N GLU A 134 18.17 9.26 7.26
CA GLU A 134 17.04 10.13 6.93
C GLU A 134 16.60 9.95 5.48
N ALA A 135 17.54 9.88 4.53
CA ALA A 135 17.22 9.66 3.12
C ALA A 135 16.51 8.33 2.90
N VAL A 136 17.00 7.25 3.52
CA VAL A 136 16.37 5.92 3.45
C VAL A 136 14.99 5.92 4.09
N SER A 137 14.81 6.57 5.24
CA SER A 137 13.52 6.70 5.91
C SER A 137 12.49 7.44 5.05
N ARG A 138 12.88 8.58 4.45
CA ARG A 138 12.04 9.33 3.51
C ARG A 138 11.70 8.52 2.27
N GLN A 139 12.67 7.78 1.71
CA GLN A 139 12.42 6.91 0.57
C GLN A 139 11.43 5.79 0.92
N LEU A 140 11.57 5.18 2.10
CA LEU A 140 10.64 4.16 2.58
C LEU A 140 9.22 4.74 2.73
N GLU A 141 9.08 5.90 3.37
CA GLU A 141 7.79 6.59 3.54
C GLU A 141 7.13 6.92 2.19
N LEU A 142 7.91 7.36 1.20
CA LEU A 142 7.41 7.63 -0.14
C LEU A 142 6.96 6.35 -0.85
N THR A 143 7.73 5.26 -0.74
CA THR A 143 7.36 3.98 -1.35
C THR A 143 6.09 3.40 -0.73
N THR A 144 5.91 3.51 0.59
CA THR A 144 4.69 3.06 1.26
C THR A 144 3.49 3.90 0.83
N LYS A 145 3.63 5.23 0.74
CA LYS A 145 2.55 6.11 0.25
C LYS A 145 2.15 5.79 -1.20
N LEU A 146 3.11 5.58 -2.08
CA LEU A 146 2.84 5.20 -3.47
C LEU A 146 2.14 3.84 -3.56
N GLN A 147 2.53 2.88 -2.73
CA GLN A 147 1.90 1.57 -2.68
C GLN A 147 0.45 1.65 -2.18
N ASP A 148 0.19 2.47 -1.17
CA ASP A 148 -1.16 2.73 -0.66
C ASP A 148 -2.04 3.43 -1.72
N GLU A 149 -1.51 4.46 -2.40
CA GLU A 149 -2.21 5.15 -3.49
C GLU A 149 -2.50 4.21 -4.67
N THR A 150 -1.53 3.36 -5.04
CA THR A 150 -1.71 2.37 -6.11
C THR A 150 -2.79 1.35 -5.72
N THR A 151 -2.81 0.91 -4.46
CA THR A 151 -3.85 0.00 -3.95
C THR A 151 -5.22 0.66 -3.96
N ARG A 152 -5.31 1.93 -3.55
CA ARG A 152 -6.54 2.71 -3.58
C ARG A 152 -7.05 2.94 -5.00
N LEU A 153 -6.15 3.28 -5.94
CA LEU A 153 -6.50 3.41 -7.36
C LEU A 153 -6.96 2.07 -7.94
N ALA A 154 -6.30 0.96 -7.63
CA ALA A 154 -6.73 -0.36 -8.05
C ALA A 154 -8.12 -0.73 -7.48
N GLN A 155 -8.42 -0.34 -6.24
CA GLN A 155 -9.75 -0.49 -5.66
C GLN A 155 -10.78 0.39 -6.38
N LEU A 156 -10.48 1.67 -6.64
CA LEU A 156 -11.36 2.57 -7.37
C LEU A 156 -11.65 2.07 -8.79
N VAL A 157 -10.63 1.64 -9.52
CA VAL A 157 -10.78 1.05 -10.85
C VAL A 157 -11.65 -0.20 -10.81
N ARG A 158 -11.52 -1.05 -9.77
CA ARG A 158 -12.39 -2.22 -9.58
C ARG A 158 -13.85 -1.87 -9.24
N THR A 159 -14.11 -0.66 -8.73
CA THR A 159 -15.46 -0.18 -8.44
C THR A 159 -16.11 0.56 -9.61
N MET A 160 -15.34 0.98 -10.61
CA MET A 160 -15.92 1.63 -11.78
C MET A 160 -16.66 0.60 -12.65
N PRO A 161 -17.84 0.97 -13.21
CA PRO A 161 -18.47 0.14 -14.22
C PRO A 161 -17.53 0.01 -15.43
N PRO A 162 -17.62 -1.10 -16.21
CA PRO A 162 -16.91 -1.22 -17.47
C PRO A 162 -17.11 0.00 -18.38
N GLU A 163 -16.11 0.35 -19.18
CA GLU A 163 -16.16 1.53 -20.08
C GLU A 163 -17.35 1.50 -21.04
N THR A 164 -17.80 0.29 -21.40
CA THR A 164 -18.94 0.05 -22.29
C THR A 164 -20.29 0.20 -21.61
N THR A 165 -20.36 0.20 -20.27
CA THR A 165 -21.63 0.19 -19.53
C THR A 165 -22.43 1.47 -19.73
N LEU A 166 -21.81 2.66 -19.60
CA LEU A 166 -22.55 3.92 -19.70
C LEU A 166 -23.16 4.17 -21.09
N PRO A 167 -22.43 3.92 -22.21
CA PRO A 167 -23.05 3.92 -23.53
C PRO A 167 -24.23 2.95 -23.64
N LEU A 168 -24.10 1.71 -23.14
CA LEU A 168 -25.19 0.74 -23.15
C LEU A 168 -26.41 1.21 -22.35
N VAL A 169 -26.20 1.86 -21.19
CA VAL A 169 -27.30 2.46 -20.41
C VAL A 169 -28.04 3.49 -21.26
N ALA A 170 -27.32 4.38 -21.95
CA ALA A 170 -27.93 5.42 -22.79
C ALA A 170 -28.74 4.82 -23.95
N ASP A 171 -28.17 3.84 -24.65
CA ASP A 171 -28.82 3.16 -25.77
C ASP A 171 -30.09 2.43 -25.30
N PHE A 172 -29.98 1.63 -24.24
CA PHE A 172 -31.11 0.88 -23.70
C PHE A 172 -32.18 1.77 -23.06
N LEU A 173 -31.79 2.87 -22.42
CA LEU A 173 -32.76 3.83 -21.89
C LEU A 173 -33.54 4.53 -23.01
N THR A 174 -32.87 4.82 -24.13
CA THR A 174 -33.53 5.38 -25.31
C THR A 174 -34.59 4.42 -25.86
N VAL A 175 -34.27 3.13 -25.95
CA VAL A 175 -35.25 2.09 -26.34
C VAL A 175 -36.40 2.02 -25.34
N ALA A 176 -36.11 1.96 -24.04
CA ALA A 176 -37.14 1.87 -23.00
C ALA A 176 -38.10 3.08 -23.01
N LEU A 177 -37.58 4.29 -23.21
CA LEU A 177 -38.37 5.51 -23.32
C LEU A 177 -39.22 5.52 -24.60
N GLN A 178 -38.69 5.04 -25.72
CA GLN A 178 -39.46 4.91 -26.97
C GLN A 178 -40.64 3.96 -26.81
N GLU A 179 -40.44 2.81 -26.16
CA GLU A 179 -41.52 1.86 -25.88
C GLU A 179 -42.60 2.45 -24.96
N LEU A 180 -42.20 3.17 -23.90
CA LEU A 180 -43.15 3.87 -23.04
C LEU A 180 -43.97 4.90 -23.84
N LEU A 181 -43.32 5.71 -24.67
CA LEU A 181 -44.00 6.72 -25.48
C LEU A 181 -44.95 6.09 -26.49
N ASP A 182 -44.56 5.00 -27.16
CA ASP A 182 -45.43 4.27 -28.10
C ASP A 182 -46.71 3.76 -27.40
N VAL A 183 -46.57 3.17 -26.22
CA VAL A 183 -47.72 2.76 -25.37
C VAL A 183 -48.61 3.96 -25.04
N VAL A 184 -48.02 5.04 -24.52
CA VAL A 184 -48.78 6.24 -24.11
C VAL A 184 -49.53 6.86 -25.29
N PHE A 185 -48.88 7.01 -26.46
CA PHE A 185 -49.53 7.60 -27.63
C PHE A 185 -50.68 6.74 -28.14
N LYS A 186 -50.50 5.41 -28.21
CA LYS A 186 -51.55 4.48 -28.66
C LYS A 186 -52.73 4.39 -27.69
N LEU A 187 -52.49 4.53 -26.39
CA LEU A 187 -53.56 4.56 -25.39
C LEU A 187 -54.32 5.89 -25.37
N LEU A 188 -53.66 7.02 -25.62
CA LEU A 188 -54.28 8.36 -25.57
C LEU A 188 -55.00 8.76 -26.87
N ALA A 189 -54.52 8.29 -28.02
CA ALA A 189 -55.08 8.60 -29.32
C ALA A 189 -55.35 7.30 -30.09
N PRO A 190 -56.40 6.53 -29.70
CA PRO A 190 -56.82 5.37 -30.48
C PRO A 190 -57.19 5.88 -31.88
N ASP A 191 -56.40 5.46 -32.86
CA ASP A 191 -56.40 6.02 -34.20
C ASP A 191 -57.69 5.61 -34.94
N GLU A 192 -58.67 6.52 -35.07
CA GLU A 192 -60.00 6.21 -35.60
C GLU A 192 -60.00 5.68 -37.05
N ASN A 193 -58.91 5.89 -37.79
CA ASN A 193 -58.81 5.59 -39.23
C ASN A 193 -57.87 4.43 -39.57
N THR A 194 -57.16 3.86 -38.59
CA THR A 194 -56.14 2.87 -38.86
C THR A 194 -56.77 1.50 -38.68
N SER A 195 -57.28 0.95 -39.78
CA SER A 195 -57.75 -0.44 -39.89
C SER A 195 -56.60 -1.47 -39.79
N THR A 196 -55.54 -1.15 -39.05
CA THR A 196 -54.44 -2.04 -38.70
C THR A 196 -54.84 -2.79 -37.45
N ASP A 197 -55.15 -4.07 -37.63
CA ASP A 197 -55.13 -5.19 -36.69
C ASP A 197 -55.27 -4.86 -35.20
N ASP A 198 -56.34 -5.44 -34.60
CA ASP A 198 -56.71 -5.54 -33.19
C ASP A 198 -55.56 -5.91 -32.24
N VAL A 199 -54.52 -5.09 -32.09
CA VAL A 199 -53.50 -5.32 -31.06
C VAL A 199 -54.13 -4.94 -29.73
N ASP A 200 -54.49 -5.97 -28.96
CA ASP A 200 -54.97 -5.83 -27.58
C ASP A 200 -54.05 -4.87 -26.80
N PRO A 201 -54.57 -3.77 -26.22
CA PRO A 201 -53.80 -2.86 -25.40
C PRO A 201 -53.00 -3.55 -24.29
N SER A 202 -53.50 -4.66 -23.73
CA SER A 202 -52.76 -5.44 -22.74
C SER A 202 -51.50 -6.08 -23.35
N GLU A 203 -51.58 -6.56 -24.59
CA GLU A 203 -50.43 -7.18 -25.27
C GLU A 203 -49.40 -6.12 -25.69
N LEU A 204 -49.85 -4.93 -26.09
CA LEU A 204 -48.97 -3.80 -26.36
C LEU A 204 -48.12 -3.45 -25.12
N ILE A 205 -48.75 -3.38 -23.95
CA ILE A 205 -48.07 -3.09 -22.68
C ILE A 205 -47.14 -4.25 -22.28
N ASP A 206 -47.62 -5.49 -22.35
CA ASP A 206 -46.83 -6.67 -22.01
C ASP A 206 -45.58 -6.77 -22.90
N ARG A 207 -45.69 -6.44 -24.20
CA ARG A 207 -44.54 -6.36 -25.14
C ARG A 207 -43.55 -5.27 -24.75
N ALA A 208 -44.03 -4.07 -24.42
CA ALA A 208 -43.15 -2.97 -23.96
C ALA A 208 -42.39 -3.36 -22.68
N ILE A 209 -43.07 -4.00 -21.73
CA ILE A 209 -42.43 -4.53 -20.51
C ILE A 209 -41.34 -5.55 -20.87
N ARG A 210 -41.63 -6.53 -21.73
CA ARG A 210 -40.62 -7.54 -22.15
C ARG A 210 -39.40 -6.90 -22.79
N ARG A 211 -39.59 -5.87 -23.63
CA ARG A 211 -38.48 -5.16 -24.26
C ARG A 211 -37.59 -4.44 -23.25
N ILE A 212 -38.19 -3.81 -22.25
CA ILE A 212 -37.45 -3.16 -21.16
C ILE A 212 -36.72 -4.19 -20.29
N LEU A 213 -37.35 -5.33 -19.97
CA LEU A 213 -36.70 -6.42 -19.26
C LEU A 213 -35.51 -6.99 -20.07
N GLY A 214 -35.64 -7.09 -21.39
CA GLY A 214 -34.55 -7.48 -22.29
C GLY A 214 -33.39 -6.48 -22.25
N CYS A 215 -33.69 -5.18 -22.25
CA CYS A 215 -32.71 -4.11 -22.04
C CYS A 215 -31.99 -4.24 -20.69
N ILE A 216 -32.72 -4.52 -19.60
CA ILE A 216 -32.13 -4.75 -18.27
C ILE A 216 -31.21 -5.97 -18.28
N ALA A 217 -31.66 -7.10 -18.83
CA ALA A 217 -30.85 -8.32 -18.91
C ALA A 217 -29.59 -8.10 -19.75
N GLY A 218 -29.70 -7.40 -20.87
CA GLY A 218 -28.57 -6.98 -21.72
C GLY A 218 -27.62 -6.03 -20.99
N LEU A 219 -28.13 -5.09 -20.21
CA LEU A 219 -27.32 -4.17 -19.41
C LEU A 219 -26.53 -4.92 -18.35
N VAL A 220 -27.16 -5.86 -17.63
CA VAL A 220 -26.49 -6.71 -16.64
C VAL A 220 -25.39 -7.53 -17.30
N ARG A 221 -25.66 -8.13 -18.48
CA ARG A 221 -24.66 -8.87 -19.26
C ARG A 221 -23.47 -7.99 -19.65
N GLY A 222 -23.73 -6.77 -20.11
CA GLY A 222 -22.69 -5.81 -20.46
C GLY A 222 -21.87 -5.36 -19.26
N PHE A 223 -22.54 -5.13 -18.13
CA PHE A 223 -21.92 -4.77 -16.86
C PHE A 223 -21.00 -5.88 -16.31
N GLU A 224 -21.36 -7.14 -16.51
CA GLU A 224 -20.56 -8.30 -16.12
C GLU A 224 -19.46 -8.66 -17.14
N GLY A 225 -19.34 -7.91 -18.24
CA GLY A 225 -18.27 -8.05 -19.22
C GLY A 225 -18.49 -9.11 -20.31
N TYR A 226 -19.74 -9.36 -20.73
CA TYR A 226 -20.08 -10.23 -21.87
C TYR A 226 -19.47 -11.63 -21.83
N ARG A 227 -19.94 -12.46 -20.90
CA ARG A 227 -19.63 -13.89 -20.91
C ARG A 227 -20.40 -14.59 -22.04
N GLU A 228 -19.71 -15.38 -22.85
CA GLU A 228 -20.29 -16.10 -24.00
C GLU A 228 -21.25 -17.22 -23.57
N ASP A 229 -20.97 -17.86 -22.43
CA ASP A 229 -21.75 -18.97 -21.85
C ASP A 229 -22.93 -18.51 -20.98
N ALA A 230 -23.00 -17.20 -20.71
CA ALA A 230 -23.94 -16.63 -19.76
C ALA A 230 -25.21 -16.11 -20.45
N VAL A 231 -26.33 -16.70 -20.06
CA VAL A 231 -27.67 -16.28 -20.44
C VAL A 231 -28.27 -15.55 -19.26
N TYR A 232 -28.69 -14.31 -19.49
CA TYR A 232 -29.33 -13.48 -18.48
C TYR A 232 -30.81 -13.40 -18.78
N HIS A 233 -31.60 -13.57 -17.73
CA HIS A 233 -33.05 -13.50 -17.78
C HIS A 233 -33.52 -12.43 -16.80
N ALA A 234 -34.56 -11.70 -17.18
CA ALA A 234 -35.25 -10.75 -16.31
C ALA A 234 -36.74 -11.03 -16.33
N ASN A 235 -37.38 -11.10 -15.16
CA ASN A 235 -38.82 -11.25 -15.02
C ASN A 235 -39.39 -10.41 -13.89
N LEU A 236 -40.71 -10.21 -13.92
CA LEU A 236 -41.43 -9.52 -12.86
C LEU A 236 -42.23 -10.50 -12.01
N ALA A 237 -42.09 -10.40 -10.70
CA ALA A 237 -43.03 -10.96 -9.75
C ALA A 237 -43.99 -9.86 -9.30
N LEU A 238 -45.25 -9.94 -9.73
CA LEU A 238 -46.27 -8.94 -9.44
C LEU A 238 -46.86 -9.18 -8.05
N TYR A 239 -47.07 -8.11 -7.30
CA TYR A 239 -47.73 -8.19 -6.01
C TYR A 239 -49.23 -8.31 -6.17
N VAL A 240 -49.81 -9.30 -5.50
CA VAL A 240 -51.25 -9.52 -5.41
C VAL A 240 -51.64 -9.42 -3.94
N GLY A 241 -52.16 -8.25 -3.56
CA GLY A 241 -52.62 -7.99 -2.21
C GLY A 241 -53.83 -8.84 -1.81
N VAL A 242 -54.00 -9.06 -0.52
CA VAL A 242 -55.06 -9.89 0.07
C VAL A 242 -56.46 -9.47 -0.39
N GLY A 243 -56.72 -8.17 -0.51
CA GLY A 243 -58.00 -7.64 -1.00
C GLY A 243 -58.34 -8.12 -2.41
N ARG A 244 -57.35 -8.14 -3.31
CA ARG A 244 -57.51 -8.64 -4.69
C ARG A 244 -57.71 -10.15 -4.70
N ILE A 245 -56.98 -10.90 -3.87
CA ILE A 245 -57.16 -12.35 -3.73
C ILE A 245 -58.59 -12.68 -3.26
N HIS A 246 -59.16 -11.90 -2.35
CA HIS A 246 -60.55 -12.09 -1.91
C HIS A 246 -61.59 -11.75 -2.98
N ALA A 247 -61.26 -10.85 -3.90
CA ALA A 247 -62.13 -10.49 -5.02
C ALA A 247 -62.10 -11.51 -6.16
N MET A 248 -61.03 -12.31 -6.26
CA MET A 248 -60.92 -13.40 -7.24
C MET A 248 -61.99 -14.47 -7.00
N ASP A 249 -62.40 -15.15 -8.08
CA ASP A 249 -63.27 -16.30 -7.93
C ASP A 249 -62.53 -17.50 -7.31
N LYS A 250 -63.28 -18.54 -6.90
CA LYS A 250 -62.67 -19.73 -6.26
C LYS A 250 -61.74 -20.50 -7.20
N ALA A 251 -61.99 -20.49 -8.51
CA ALA A 251 -61.16 -21.20 -9.47
C ALA A 251 -59.82 -20.49 -9.66
N GLU A 252 -59.83 -19.17 -9.75
CA GLU A 252 -58.66 -18.30 -9.80
C GLU A 252 -57.82 -18.41 -8.52
N GLN A 253 -58.45 -18.36 -7.35
CA GLN A 253 -57.77 -18.59 -6.07
C GLN A 253 -57.12 -19.97 -6.03
N THR A 254 -57.84 -21.02 -6.44
CA THR A 254 -57.30 -22.38 -6.50
C THR A 254 -56.10 -22.47 -7.45
N ALA A 255 -56.18 -21.84 -8.63
CA ALA A 255 -55.09 -21.81 -9.60
C ALA A 255 -53.88 -21.00 -9.09
N LEU A 256 -54.10 -19.96 -8.29
CA LEU A 256 -53.04 -19.22 -7.61
C LEU A 256 -52.33 -20.10 -6.57
N TRP A 257 -53.09 -20.86 -5.77
CA TRP A 257 -52.57 -21.74 -4.72
C TRP A 257 -51.82 -22.96 -5.25
N GLN A 258 -52.27 -23.55 -6.36
CA GLN A 258 -51.56 -24.66 -7.02
C GLN A 258 -50.16 -24.26 -7.52
N ARG A 259 -49.99 -22.98 -7.86
CA ARG A 259 -48.71 -22.40 -8.29
C ARG A 259 -47.82 -21.97 -7.12
N MET A 260 -48.32 -22.02 -5.89
CA MET A 260 -47.54 -21.64 -4.73
C MET A 260 -46.36 -22.58 -4.53
N ARG A 261 -45.18 -22.00 -4.31
CA ARG A 261 -43.95 -22.73 -4.02
C ARG A 261 -43.38 -22.33 -2.67
N PHE A 262 -42.64 -23.26 -2.07
CA PHE A 262 -41.86 -23.07 -0.84
C PHE A 262 -42.65 -22.52 0.37
N SER A 263 -43.96 -22.81 0.43
CA SER A 263 -44.82 -22.48 1.57
C SER A 263 -45.34 -23.75 2.24
N LYS A 264 -45.54 -23.66 3.56
CA LYS A 264 -46.31 -24.63 4.37
C LYS A 264 -47.58 -24.00 4.93
N ALA A 265 -47.71 -22.67 4.88
CA ALA A 265 -48.83 -21.98 5.48
C ALA A 265 -50.14 -22.50 4.85
N PRO A 266 -51.13 -22.92 5.65
CA PRO A 266 -52.47 -23.17 5.16
C PRO A 266 -52.98 -21.97 4.35
N GLU A 267 -53.85 -22.19 3.38
CA GLU A 267 -54.48 -21.11 2.59
C GLU A 267 -55.05 -20.01 3.50
N ASP A 268 -55.68 -20.40 4.62
CA ASP A 268 -56.22 -19.48 5.62
C ASP A 268 -55.18 -18.58 6.29
N ASP A 269 -53.94 -19.05 6.46
CA ASP A 269 -52.85 -18.26 7.05
C ASP A 269 -52.18 -17.34 6.00
N LEU A 270 -52.27 -17.69 4.72
CA LEU A 270 -51.80 -16.86 3.60
C LEU A 270 -52.73 -15.68 3.36
N LEU A 271 -54.04 -15.89 3.51
CA LEU A 271 -55.05 -14.83 3.48
C LEU A 271 -54.95 -13.88 4.70
N ARG A 272 -54.36 -14.34 5.80
CA ARG A 272 -53.97 -13.48 6.94
C ARG A 272 -52.59 -12.82 6.74
N GLY A 273 -51.90 -13.19 5.66
CA GLY A 273 -50.58 -12.71 5.29
C GLY A 273 -50.59 -11.31 4.68
N GLY A 274 -49.44 -10.91 4.12
CA GLY A 274 -49.32 -9.67 3.37
C GLY A 274 -49.77 -9.80 1.91
N GLY A 275 -50.17 -10.98 1.43
CA GLY A 275 -50.48 -11.24 0.02
C GLY A 275 -49.47 -12.19 -0.62
N VAL A 276 -49.34 -12.14 -1.94
CA VAL A 276 -48.40 -12.99 -2.69
C VAL A 276 -47.68 -12.24 -3.79
N LEU A 277 -46.52 -12.76 -4.20
CA LEU A 277 -45.83 -12.39 -5.43
C LEU A 277 -46.08 -13.46 -6.49
N SER A 278 -46.61 -13.08 -7.65
CA SER A 278 -46.89 -13.98 -8.77
C SER A 278 -45.96 -13.66 -9.93
N ILE A 279 -45.10 -14.61 -10.30
CA ILE A 279 -44.31 -14.51 -11.53
C ILE A 279 -45.20 -14.83 -12.73
N GLU A 280 -45.25 -13.92 -13.69
CA GLU A 280 -45.98 -14.11 -14.93
C GLU A 280 -45.02 -14.33 -16.12
N ARG A 281 -45.19 -15.45 -16.83
CA ARG A 281 -44.36 -15.82 -18.00
C ARG A 281 -44.30 -14.70 -19.05
N ARG A 282 -45.45 -14.08 -19.34
CA ARG A 282 -45.58 -13.00 -20.32
C ARG A 282 -44.81 -11.73 -19.98
N LEU A 283 -44.34 -11.59 -18.73
CA LEU A 283 -43.52 -10.49 -18.23
C LEU A 283 -42.09 -10.98 -17.94
N SER A 284 -41.52 -11.74 -18.87
CA SER A 284 -40.16 -12.27 -18.82
C SER A 284 -39.42 -12.02 -20.13
N ALA A 285 -38.12 -11.82 -20.05
CA ALA A 285 -37.23 -11.66 -21.20
C ALA A 285 -35.88 -12.34 -20.94
N SER A 286 -35.19 -12.72 -22.02
CA SER A 286 -33.86 -13.36 -22.00
C SER A 286 -32.94 -12.70 -23.03
N THR A 287 -31.63 -12.70 -22.77
CA THR A 287 -30.62 -12.23 -23.73
C THR A 287 -30.45 -13.12 -24.96
N GLU A 288 -31.03 -14.33 -24.97
CA GLU A 288 -31.01 -15.24 -26.12
C GLU A 288 -32.29 -15.22 -26.95
N ALA A 289 -33.41 -14.80 -26.35
CA ALA A 289 -34.71 -14.78 -27.03
C ALA A 289 -34.87 -13.53 -27.90
N GLU A 290 -35.55 -13.67 -29.04
CA GLU A 290 -36.02 -12.50 -29.79
C GLU A 290 -37.06 -11.75 -28.95
N VAL A 291 -36.89 -10.43 -28.82
CA VAL A 291 -37.65 -9.58 -27.90
C VAL A 291 -39.15 -9.52 -28.24
N ASP A 292 -39.49 -9.62 -29.52
CA ASP A 292 -40.86 -9.45 -30.01
C ASP A 292 -41.69 -10.74 -30.01
N VAL A 293 -41.04 -11.89 -29.82
CA VAL A 293 -41.73 -13.17 -29.66
C VAL A 293 -41.83 -13.40 -28.16
N ALA A 294 -43.05 -13.42 -27.61
CA ALA A 294 -43.26 -13.85 -26.23
C ALA A 294 -42.52 -15.20 -26.09
N PRO A 295 -41.48 -15.29 -25.24
CA PRO A 295 -40.70 -16.51 -25.22
C PRO A 295 -41.67 -17.62 -24.82
N GLU A 296 -41.84 -18.60 -25.71
CA GLU A 296 -42.31 -19.94 -25.35
C GLU A 296 -41.21 -20.58 -24.51
N ASP A 297 -40.84 -19.93 -23.40
CA ASP A 297 -40.01 -20.53 -22.38
C ASP A 297 -40.90 -21.55 -21.69
N ASP A 298 -41.11 -22.68 -22.37
CA ASP A 298 -41.95 -23.79 -21.94
C ASP A 298 -41.58 -24.24 -20.52
N GLY A 299 -40.32 -23.99 -20.14
CA GLY A 299 -39.78 -24.22 -18.82
C GLY A 299 -40.35 -23.30 -17.72
N LEU A 300 -40.64 -22.02 -17.94
CA LEU A 300 -40.74 -21.09 -16.80
C LEU A 300 -42.11 -21.15 -16.09
N GLU A 301 -42.45 -22.25 -15.39
CA GLU A 301 -43.73 -22.42 -14.67
C GLU A 301 -44.08 -21.15 -13.87
N PRO A 302 -45.31 -20.60 -13.97
CA PRO A 302 -45.66 -19.44 -13.19
C PRO A 302 -45.60 -19.80 -11.70
N LEU A 303 -44.70 -19.16 -10.96
CA LEU A 303 -44.46 -19.41 -9.55
C LEU A 303 -45.13 -18.34 -8.69
N VAL A 304 -45.69 -18.76 -7.57
CA VAL A 304 -46.26 -17.86 -6.57
C VAL A 304 -45.50 -17.99 -5.26
N PHE A 305 -45.08 -16.87 -4.69
CA PHE A 305 -44.40 -16.80 -3.40
C PHE A 305 -45.24 -16.07 -2.37
N PRO A 306 -45.35 -16.59 -1.14
CA PRO A 306 -46.08 -15.90 -0.08
C PRO A 306 -45.30 -14.69 0.44
N ILE A 307 -46.01 -13.58 0.71
CA ILE A 307 -45.47 -12.44 1.46
C ILE A 307 -45.97 -12.54 2.90
N PRO A 308 -45.09 -12.77 3.89
CA PRO A 308 -45.51 -12.79 5.28
C PRO A 308 -45.82 -11.37 5.76
N VAL A 309 -46.62 -11.25 6.83
CA VAL A 309 -46.86 -9.96 7.48
C VAL A 309 -45.53 -9.40 8.01
N VAL A 310 -45.15 -8.21 7.52
CA VAL A 310 -43.89 -7.54 7.86
C VAL A 310 -43.78 -7.37 9.38
N GLY A 311 -42.61 -7.70 9.95
CA GLY A 311 -42.33 -7.60 11.39
C GLY A 311 -42.53 -8.89 12.20
N ARG A 312 -43.11 -9.96 11.63
CA ARG A 312 -43.05 -11.28 12.26
C ARG A 312 -41.66 -11.88 12.14
N ARG A 313 -40.98 -12.02 13.28
CA ARG A 313 -39.78 -12.84 13.42
C ARG A 313 -40.05 -13.98 14.38
N GLU A 314 -39.55 -15.16 14.07
CA GLU A 314 -39.62 -16.31 14.98
C GLU A 314 -38.34 -16.42 15.80
N LEU A 315 -38.50 -16.74 17.08
CA LEU A 315 -37.38 -17.05 17.97
C LEU A 315 -37.12 -18.55 17.89
N ARG A 316 -35.95 -18.92 17.36
CA ARG A 316 -35.48 -20.31 17.36
C ARG A 316 -34.19 -20.39 18.17
N GLY A 317 -34.33 -20.69 19.45
CA GLY A 317 -33.28 -20.47 20.46
C GLY A 317 -33.10 -18.98 20.75
N ASP A 318 -31.85 -18.52 20.91
CA ASP A 318 -31.52 -17.11 21.22
C ASP A 318 -31.44 -16.20 19.98
N LYS A 319 -31.67 -16.74 18.77
CA LYS A 319 -31.54 -15.99 17.51
C LYS A 319 -32.92 -15.71 16.92
N SER A 320 -33.15 -14.44 16.59
CA SER A 320 -34.30 -13.99 15.81
C SER A 320 -34.08 -14.37 14.34
N ARG A 321 -34.99 -15.19 13.80
CA ARG A 321 -34.94 -15.70 12.43
C ARG A 321 -36.13 -15.20 11.63
N THR A 322 -35.93 -15.04 10.32
CA THR A 322 -36.96 -14.51 9.42
C THR A 322 -37.74 -15.64 8.75
N LEU A 323 -39.05 -15.43 8.57
CA LEU A 323 -39.93 -16.29 7.79
C LEU A 323 -39.99 -15.88 6.31
N VAL A 324 -39.47 -14.70 5.97
CA VAL A 324 -39.47 -14.16 4.60
C VAL A 324 -38.48 -14.95 3.76
N LEU A 325 -38.92 -15.59 2.68
CA LEU A 325 -38.03 -16.31 1.76
C LEU A 325 -37.00 -15.36 1.13
N PRO A 326 -35.72 -15.75 1.03
CA PRO A 326 -34.72 -14.94 0.35
C PRO A 326 -35.02 -14.82 -1.16
N GLY A 327 -34.61 -13.70 -1.75
CA GLY A 327 -34.92 -13.36 -3.15
C GLY A 327 -36.09 -12.39 -3.24
N ALA A 328 -37.06 -12.67 -4.11
CA ALA A 328 -38.14 -11.74 -4.40
C ALA A 328 -38.98 -11.35 -3.16
N PRO A 329 -39.42 -12.30 -2.31
CA PRO A 329 -40.18 -11.95 -1.10
C PRO A 329 -39.39 -11.07 -0.13
N MET A 330 -38.08 -11.32 0.01
CA MET A 330 -37.21 -10.49 0.84
C MET A 330 -37.04 -9.09 0.26
N ALA A 331 -36.77 -8.96 -1.04
CA ALA A 331 -36.65 -7.67 -1.71
C ALA A 331 -37.94 -6.84 -1.58
N PHE A 332 -39.11 -7.48 -1.65
CA PHE A 332 -40.40 -6.86 -1.38
C PHE A 332 -40.49 -6.33 0.06
N CYS A 333 -40.23 -7.17 1.07
CA CYS A 333 -40.36 -6.79 2.47
C CYS A 333 -39.31 -5.77 2.95
N THR A 334 -38.19 -5.61 2.23
CA THR A 334 -37.14 -4.62 2.53
C THR A 334 -37.17 -3.43 1.58
N ALA A 335 -38.28 -3.22 0.86
CA ALA A 335 -38.46 -2.06 0.00
C ALA A 335 -38.28 -0.74 0.76
N GLY A 336 -37.80 0.29 0.06
CA GLY A 336 -37.42 1.58 0.64
C GLY A 336 -36.04 1.61 1.32
N GLN A 337 -35.40 0.46 1.58
CA GLN A 337 -34.02 0.42 2.09
C GLN A 337 -32.97 0.45 0.96
N GLN A 338 -33.40 0.42 -0.31
CA GLN A 338 -32.54 0.27 -1.50
C GLN A 338 -31.57 -0.92 -1.39
N GLU A 339 -31.93 -1.95 -0.61
CA GLU A 339 -31.12 -3.14 -0.46
C GLU A 339 -31.38 -4.10 -1.62
N TRP A 340 -30.36 -4.28 -2.45
CA TRP A 340 -30.35 -5.31 -3.48
C TRP A 340 -30.15 -6.68 -2.83
N ILE A 341 -31.05 -7.62 -3.12
CA ILE A 341 -30.93 -9.00 -2.65
C ILE A 341 -30.32 -9.85 -3.76
N ALA A 342 -29.07 -10.31 -3.58
CA ALA A 342 -28.36 -11.14 -4.55
C ALA A 342 -27.76 -12.40 -3.94
N PHE A 343 -27.78 -13.47 -4.72
CA PHE A 343 -27.11 -14.73 -4.41
C PHE A 343 -26.29 -15.18 -5.61
N GLY A 344 -24.98 -15.35 -5.39
CA GLY A 344 -24.05 -15.81 -6.41
C GLY A 344 -24.12 -17.31 -6.69
N SER A 345 -24.83 -18.10 -5.87
CA SER A 345 -25.08 -19.52 -6.14
C SER A 345 -26.27 -20.01 -5.32
N PRO A 346 -26.93 -21.12 -5.74
CA PRO A 346 -27.89 -21.81 -4.90
C PRO A 346 -27.29 -22.24 -3.56
N ASP A 347 -26.01 -22.61 -3.51
CA ASP A 347 -25.34 -22.98 -2.25
C ASP A 347 -25.38 -21.84 -1.22
N LEU A 348 -25.03 -20.61 -1.65
CA LEU A 348 -25.09 -19.42 -0.80
C LEU A 348 -26.52 -19.10 -0.34
N LEU A 349 -27.52 -19.40 -1.18
CA LEU A 349 -28.93 -19.29 -0.81
C LEU A 349 -29.27 -20.25 0.34
N PHE A 350 -28.85 -21.52 0.23
CA PHE A 350 -29.12 -22.53 1.25
C PHE A 350 -28.37 -22.25 2.56
N GLU A 351 -27.12 -21.80 2.49
CA GLU A 351 -26.37 -21.34 3.67
C GLU A 351 -27.13 -20.23 4.39
N TRP A 352 -27.58 -19.20 3.66
CA TRP A 352 -28.38 -18.12 4.23
C TRP A 352 -29.67 -18.64 4.87
N CYS A 353 -30.39 -19.54 4.19
CA CYS A 353 -31.61 -20.15 4.73
C CYS A 353 -31.37 -20.90 6.04
N ASN A 354 -30.27 -21.65 6.15
CA ASN A 354 -29.92 -22.40 7.36
C ASN A 354 -29.54 -21.48 8.53
N GLU A 355 -28.81 -20.40 8.24
CA GLU A 355 -28.30 -19.47 9.24
C GLU A 355 -29.36 -18.49 9.74
N ARG A 356 -30.17 -17.93 8.84
CA ARG A 356 -31.06 -16.79 9.12
C ARG A 356 -32.54 -17.13 9.01
N GLY A 357 -32.87 -18.20 8.30
CA GLY A 357 -34.24 -18.62 8.03
C GLY A 357 -34.88 -19.43 9.16
N ALA A 358 -36.16 -19.16 9.41
CA ALA A 358 -37.05 -19.97 10.22
C ALA A 358 -37.85 -20.95 9.33
N TYR A 359 -37.16 -21.70 8.47
CA TYR A 359 -37.82 -22.63 7.53
C TYR A 359 -37.85 -24.05 8.06
N ASP A 360 -38.93 -24.74 7.72
CA ASP A 360 -39.07 -26.18 7.92
C ASP A 360 -38.20 -26.96 6.93
N GLU A 361 -37.76 -28.15 7.34
CA GLU A 361 -36.91 -29.03 6.53
C GLU A 361 -37.57 -29.40 5.19
N GLN A 362 -38.89 -29.56 5.16
CA GLN A 362 -39.63 -29.82 3.92
C GLN A 362 -39.56 -28.65 2.92
N VAL A 363 -39.56 -27.40 3.40
CA VAL A 363 -39.41 -26.22 2.53
C VAL A 363 -38.01 -26.19 1.94
N LEU A 364 -36.99 -26.44 2.77
CA LEU A 364 -35.60 -26.51 2.32
C LEU A 364 -35.38 -27.66 1.32
N LEU A 365 -36.01 -28.81 1.54
CA LEU A 365 -35.94 -29.95 0.61
C LEU A 365 -36.58 -29.60 -0.74
N LYS A 366 -37.76 -28.99 -0.75
CA LYS A 366 -38.41 -28.53 -1.99
C LYS A 366 -37.56 -27.49 -2.74
N MET A 367 -36.93 -26.56 -2.00
CA MET A 367 -36.00 -25.60 -2.61
C MET A 367 -34.79 -26.31 -3.23
N ARG A 368 -34.20 -27.30 -2.55
CA ARG A 368 -33.10 -28.10 -3.12
C ARG A 368 -33.54 -28.87 -4.36
N GLU A 369 -34.70 -29.50 -4.31
CA GLU A 369 -35.27 -30.23 -5.44
C GLU A 369 -35.44 -29.31 -6.66
N TYR A 370 -35.96 -28.10 -6.45
CA TYR A 370 -36.07 -27.10 -7.51
C TYR A 370 -34.68 -26.71 -8.08
N PHE A 371 -33.74 -26.22 -7.26
CA PHE A 371 -32.48 -25.69 -7.80
C PHE A 371 -31.51 -26.76 -8.35
N TYR A 372 -31.60 -28.02 -7.90
CA TYR A 372 -30.66 -29.07 -8.33
C TYR A 372 -31.25 -30.15 -9.22
N ASN A 373 -32.55 -30.43 -9.12
CA ASN A 373 -33.18 -31.55 -9.83
C ASN A 373 -34.16 -31.08 -10.92
N ASP A 374 -34.85 -29.97 -10.70
CA ASP A 374 -35.76 -29.40 -11.69
C ASP A 374 -34.97 -28.77 -12.85
N PRO A 375 -35.21 -29.16 -14.12
CA PRO A 375 -34.55 -28.57 -15.29
C PRO A 375 -34.61 -27.03 -15.31
N ILE A 376 -35.71 -26.46 -14.82
CA ILE A 376 -35.98 -25.03 -14.83
C ILE A 376 -35.18 -24.36 -13.71
N GLY A 377 -35.29 -24.87 -12.48
CA GLY A 377 -34.54 -24.30 -11.36
C GLY A 377 -33.02 -24.40 -11.54
N ARG A 378 -32.54 -25.39 -12.28
CA ARG A 378 -31.12 -25.54 -12.63
C ARG A 378 -30.60 -24.44 -13.55
N THR A 379 -31.44 -23.73 -14.32
CA THR A 379 -31.00 -22.56 -15.10
C THR A 379 -30.80 -21.33 -14.22
N VAL A 380 -31.17 -21.38 -12.94
CA VAL A 380 -30.97 -20.29 -11.98
C VAL A 380 -29.74 -20.58 -11.13
N GLN A 381 -28.54 -20.31 -11.68
CA GLN A 381 -27.27 -20.50 -10.97
C GLN A 381 -26.82 -19.26 -10.19
N SER A 382 -27.37 -18.10 -10.50
CA SER A 382 -27.25 -16.90 -9.65
C SER A 382 -28.41 -15.96 -9.93
N PHE A 383 -28.79 -15.15 -8.95
CA PHE A 383 -29.93 -14.26 -9.10
C PHE A 383 -29.85 -13.03 -8.20
N ALA A 384 -30.68 -12.06 -8.55
CA ALA A 384 -30.78 -10.74 -7.98
C ALA A 384 -32.22 -10.26 -8.01
N CYS A 385 -32.66 -9.60 -6.94
CA CYS A 385 -34.02 -9.09 -6.80
C CYS A 385 -34.00 -7.63 -6.36
N VAL A 386 -34.84 -6.81 -7.00
CA VAL A 386 -34.99 -5.37 -6.72
C VAL A 386 -36.48 -5.04 -6.69
N SER A 387 -36.95 -4.32 -5.66
CA SER A 387 -38.34 -3.87 -5.59
C SER A 387 -38.64 -2.81 -6.65
N ILE A 388 -39.87 -2.82 -7.16
CA ILE A 388 -40.43 -1.75 -7.98
C ILE A 388 -41.54 -1.11 -7.14
N ASP A 389 -41.23 0.08 -6.65
CA ASP A 389 -42.15 0.83 -5.79
C ASP A 389 -43.26 1.47 -6.63
N SER A 390 -44.43 1.68 -6.01
CA SER A 390 -45.51 2.43 -6.65
C SER A 390 -45.07 3.87 -6.92
N LEU A 391 -45.64 4.46 -7.96
CA LEU A 391 -45.50 5.89 -8.24
C LEU A 391 -46.41 6.74 -7.34
N ASP A 392 -47.44 6.12 -6.77
CA ASP A 392 -48.36 6.77 -5.85
C ASP A 392 -47.72 6.88 -4.48
N ALA A 393 -47.45 8.12 -4.06
CA ALA A 393 -46.76 8.41 -2.79
C ALA A 393 -47.52 7.93 -1.53
N ASP A 394 -48.81 7.65 -1.67
CA ASP A 394 -49.66 7.14 -0.59
C ASP A 394 -49.55 5.61 -0.44
N ASP A 395 -49.13 4.89 -1.48
CA ASP A 395 -48.91 3.46 -1.41
C ASP A 395 -47.48 3.17 -0.93
N ARG A 396 -47.39 2.40 0.15
CA ARG A 396 -46.11 2.08 0.79
C ARG A 396 -45.56 0.75 0.34
N ASP A 397 -46.39 -0.10 -0.24
CA ASP A 397 -45.99 -1.42 -0.65
C ASP A 397 -45.49 -1.38 -2.11
N PRO A 398 -44.44 -2.15 -2.45
CA PRO A 398 -44.05 -2.32 -3.84
C PRO A 398 -45.17 -2.93 -4.67
N ILE A 399 -45.26 -2.55 -5.94
CA ILE A 399 -46.23 -3.13 -6.88
C ILE A 399 -45.66 -4.40 -7.55
N ALA A 400 -44.34 -4.52 -7.62
CA ALA A 400 -43.67 -5.67 -8.19
C ALA A 400 -42.25 -5.84 -7.66
N VAL A 401 -41.63 -6.97 -8.00
CA VAL A 401 -40.20 -7.22 -7.81
C VAL A 401 -39.59 -7.65 -9.13
N LEU A 402 -38.53 -6.95 -9.54
CA LEU A 402 -37.68 -7.32 -10.67
C LEU A 402 -36.73 -8.43 -10.24
N ASN A 403 -36.82 -9.59 -10.88
CA ASN A 403 -35.88 -10.69 -10.71
C ASN A 403 -34.98 -10.80 -11.92
N ILE A 404 -33.67 -10.75 -11.68
CA ILE A 404 -32.64 -10.96 -12.68
C ILE A 404 -31.92 -12.25 -12.31
N HIS A 405 -31.80 -13.19 -13.23
CA HIS A 405 -31.10 -14.43 -12.99
C HIS A 405 -30.23 -14.85 -14.15
N CYS A 406 -29.28 -15.73 -13.87
CA CYS A 406 -28.28 -16.19 -14.81
C CYS A 406 -28.00 -17.69 -14.67
N ASN A 407 -27.77 -18.35 -15.81
CA ASN A 407 -27.44 -19.77 -15.91
C ASN A 407 -26.00 -20.11 -15.49
N VAL A 408 -25.19 -19.11 -15.16
CA VAL A 408 -23.84 -19.29 -14.61
C VAL A 408 -23.76 -18.78 -13.18
N PRO A 409 -22.89 -19.37 -12.35
CA PRO A 409 -22.72 -18.92 -10.99
C PRO A 409 -21.95 -17.60 -10.94
N HIS A 410 -22.13 -16.95 -9.80
CA HIS A 410 -21.48 -15.74 -9.35
C HIS A 410 -21.74 -14.49 -10.20
N MET A 411 -22.99 -14.27 -10.63
CA MET A 411 -23.38 -12.93 -11.06
C MET A 411 -23.02 -11.92 -9.95
N PHE A 412 -22.33 -10.84 -10.33
CA PHE A 412 -21.79 -9.84 -9.42
C PHE A 412 -20.72 -10.40 -8.46
N LYS A 413 -19.69 -11.09 -9.00
CA LYS A 413 -18.57 -11.71 -8.25
C LYS A 413 -17.97 -10.87 -7.12
N ALA A 414 -18.09 -9.54 -7.16
CA ALA A 414 -17.82 -8.66 -6.03
C ALA A 414 -19.09 -7.88 -5.63
N ARG A 415 -19.35 -7.77 -4.31
CA ARG A 415 -20.50 -7.04 -3.75
C ARG A 415 -20.56 -5.56 -4.16
N GLN A 416 -19.40 -4.94 -4.41
CA GLN A 416 -19.31 -3.52 -4.76
C GLN A 416 -19.87 -3.20 -6.16
N PRO A 417 -19.57 -3.98 -7.22
CA PRO A 417 -20.18 -3.78 -8.53
C PRO A 417 -21.73 -3.73 -8.51
N ALA A 418 -22.39 -4.60 -7.75
CA ALA A 418 -23.85 -4.58 -7.64
C ALA A 418 -24.38 -3.22 -7.12
N GLN A 419 -23.68 -2.56 -6.20
CA GLN A 419 -24.06 -1.24 -5.67
C GLN A 419 -24.05 -0.14 -6.74
N HIS A 420 -23.23 -0.29 -7.78
CA HIS A 420 -23.16 0.66 -8.88
C HIS A 420 -24.18 0.36 -9.98
N LEU A 421 -24.65 -0.89 -10.08
CA LEU A 421 -25.68 -1.26 -11.05
C LEU A 421 -27.08 -0.80 -10.62
N VAL A 422 -27.41 -0.85 -9.32
CA VAL A 422 -28.76 -0.48 -8.83
C VAL A 422 -29.20 0.92 -9.29
N PRO A 423 -28.37 1.97 -9.12
CA PRO A 423 -28.74 3.31 -9.56
C PRO A 423 -28.92 3.39 -11.08
N LEU A 424 -28.20 2.57 -11.86
CA LEU A 424 -28.33 2.50 -13.32
C LEU A 424 -29.64 1.82 -13.76
N LEU A 425 -30.21 0.95 -12.92
CA LEU A 425 -31.51 0.30 -13.19
C LEU A 425 -32.70 1.17 -12.78
N GLN A 426 -32.51 2.18 -11.92
CA GLN A 426 -33.60 3.00 -11.40
C GLN A 426 -34.50 3.62 -12.52
N PRO A 427 -33.96 4.21 -13.61
CA PRO A 427 -34.79 4.75 -14.67
C PRO A 427 -35.68 3.69 -15.32
N PHE A 428 -35.17 2.48 -15.50
CA PHE A 428 -35.93 1.37 -16.05
C PHE A 428 -37.03 0.92 -15.08
N ASN A 429 -36.74 0.85 -13.77
CA ASN A 429 -37.75 0.54 -12.76
C ASN A 429 -38.88 1.58 -12.74
N SER A 430 -38.57 2.88 -12.88
CA SER A 430 -39.59 3.93 -13.00
C SER A 430 -40.48 3.73 -14.23
N ILE A 431 -39.89 3.40 -15.39
CA ILE A 431 -40.66 3.14 -16.61
C ILE A 431 -41.54 1.89 -16.45
N LEU A 432 -41.00 0.81 -15.88
CA LEU A 432 -41.76 -0.41 -15.58
C LEU A 432 -42.93 -0.12 -14.64
N ALA A 433 -42.74 0.71 -13.61
CA ALA A 433 -43.82 1.11 -12.71
C ALA A 433 -44.96 1.83 -13.45
N HIS A 434 -44.63 2.75 -14.38
CA HIS A 434 -45.64 3.40 -15.23
C HIS A 434 -46.40 2.40 -16.09
N LEU A 435 -45.70 1.48 -16.76
CA LEU A 435 -46.32 0.46 -17.61
C LEU A 435 -47.22 -0.49 -16.81
N LEU A 436 -46.80 -0.88 -15.60
CA LEU A 436 -47.62 -1.69 -14.70
C LEU A 436 -48.89 -0.96 -14.28
N GLY A 437 -48.83 0.34 -13.96
CA GLY A 437 -50.02 1.14 -13.65
C GLY A 437 -51.00 1.24 -14.83
N TYR A 438 -50.49 1.41 -16.06
CA TYR A 438 -51.34 1.36 -17.26
C TYR A 438 -51.97 -0.03 -17.45
N ARG A 439 -51.21 -1.08 -17.21
CA ARG A 439 -51.67 -2.47 -17.34
C ARG A 439 -52.82 -2.77 -16.38
N GLU A 440 -52.73 -2.35 -15.13
CA GLU A 440 -53.79 -2.51 -14.14
C GLU A 440 -55.07 -1.79 -14.59
N THR A 441 -54.93 -0.54 -15.03
CA THR A 441 -56.04 0.28 -15.56
C THR A 441 -56.75 -0.40 -16.74
N VAL A 442 -55.98 -0.95 -17.69
CA VAL A 442 -56.53 -1.64 -18.88
C VAL A 442 -57.22 -2.95 -18.49
N GLN A 443 -56.69 -3.68 -17.51
CA GLN A 443 -57.27 -4.94 -17.04
C GLN A 443 -58.51 -4.73 -16.14
N GLY A 444 -58.83 -3.49 -15.77
CA GLY A 444 -59.97 -3.16 -14.92
C GLY A 444 -59.83 -3.69 -13.49
N VAL A 445 -58.58 -3.86 -13.05
CA VAL A 445 -58.18 -4.22 -11.68
C VAL A 445 -57.88 -2.95 -10.93
#